data_AF-A0A6G1S7H9-F1
#
_entry.id   AF-A0A6G1S7H9-F1
#
_cell.length_a   1.000
_cell.length_b   1.000
_cell.length_c   1.000
_cell.angle_alpha   90.00
_cell.angle_beta   90.00
_cell.angle_gamma   90.00
#
_symmetry.space_group_name_H-M   'P 1'
#
loop_
_entity.id
_entity.type
_entity.pdbx_description
1 polymer ?
#
loop_
_entity_poly.entity_id
_entity_poly.type
_entity_poly.pdbx_seq_one_letter_code
_entity_poly.pdbx_strand_id
1 'polypeptide(L)'
;EDSEEEDSEEEDESESDEILDNEANTYDAIATDFREVFRPYIKSFFVKHTDCTLIRLVKLRILTNLSSSVNVNQILRELQAYIAIYVDDIEFVSASIHAIGRCAVIVKEVAHLCLNGLTKLLSNNNEHIVSEAIVVLRSQIINKKINELDESHEQMVSTVIKQVTKLLPTVTAPQARATIIWILAEFCDKNSTAAKCAPNVLRLIAKSICQEDNFVKLQALTFSSKLLLSLDKEKKADLYNKVRLLANYTFSVAKYDKDHDVRDRGRFLKKLLEDEQLCAKVFQ
;
A
#
# COMPACT_ATOMS: atom_id res chain seq x y z
N GLU A 1 38.66 17.40 4.84
CA GLU A 1 37.92 18.67 4.97
C GLU A 1 36.57 18.51 4.29
N ASP A 2 36.47 18.08 3.02
CA ASP A 2 35.16 17.80 2.38
C ASP A 2 34.35 16.60 2.91
N SER A 3 34.95 15.69 3.70
CA SER A 3 34.26 14.51 4.26
C SER A 3 33.69 14.71 5.66
N GLU A 4 34.03 15.82 6.33
CA GLU A 4 33.50 16.13 7.66
C GLU A 4 32.28 17.07 7.57
N GLU A 5 32.05 17.72 6.42
CA GLU A 5 30.85 18.54 6.16
C GLU A 5 29.64 17.68 5.77
N GLU A 6 29.80 16.62 4.96
CA GLU A 6 28.70 15.70 4.59
C GLU A 6 28.15 14.91 5.81
N ASP A 7 29.02 14.46 6.72
CA ASP A 7 28.61 13.77 7.95
C ASP A 7 27.85 14.70 8.91
N SER A 8 28.16 16.01 8.91
CA SER A 8 27.45 17.01 9.73
C SER A 8 26.06 17.37 9.18
N GLU A 9 25.89 17.35 7.86
CA GLU A 9 24.58 17.60 7.22
C GLU A 9 23.63 16.40 7.38
N GLU A 10 24.13 15.16 7.32
CA GLU A 10 23.32 13.94 7.57
C GLU A 10 22.93 13.78 9.05
N GLU A 11 23.79 14.17 10.00
CA GLU A 11 23.48 14.18 11.44
C GLU A 11 22.42 15.26 11.78
N ASP A 12 22.51 16.45 11.19
CA ASP A 12 21.54 17.55 11.39
C ASP A 12 20.15 17.23 10.77
N GLU A 13 20.09 16.57 9.61
CA GLU A 13 18.81 16.09 9.04
C GLU A 13 18.16 15.02 9.95
N SER A 14 18.97 14.10 10.50
CA SER A 14 18.48 13.03 11.38
C SER A 14 17.96 13.53 12.74
N GLU A 15 18.60 14.54 13.34
CA GLU A 15 18.12 15.17 14.57
C GLU A 15 16.86 16.00 14.32
N SER A 16 16.74 16.65 13.14
CA SER A 16 15.55 17.41 12.78
C SER A 16 14.31 16.53 12.58
N ASP A 17 14.49 15.35 11.99
CA ASP A 17 13.44 14.33 11.82
C ASP A 17 13.02 13.71 13.17
N GLU A 18 13.97 13.44 14.08
CA GLU A 18 13.66 12.95 15.43
C GLU A 18 12.91 14.00 16.29
N ILE A 19 13.22 15.28 16.13
CA ILE A 19 12.50 16.37 16.82
C ILE A 19 11.08 16.51 16.25
N LEU A 20 10.91 16.44 14.93
CA LEU A 20 9.60 16.48 14.27
C LEU A 20 8.73 15.26 14.65
N ASP A 21 9.31 14.08 14.80
CA ASP A 21 8.60 12.87 15.23
C ASP A 21 8.23 12.92 16.73
N ASN A 22 9.10 13.47 17.59
CA ASN A 22 8.78 13.67 19.01
C ASN A 22 7.71 14.75 19.23
N GLU A 23 7.75 15.85 18.47
CA GLU A 23 6.69 16.86 18.48
C GLU A 23 5.38 16.30 17.90
N ALA A 24 5.45 15.54 16.80
CA ALA A 24 4.29 14.87 16.19
C ALA A 24 3.57 13.95 17.18
N ASN A 25 4.32 13.14 17.93
CA ASN A 25 3.79 12.23 18.95
C ASN A 25 3.15 13.00 20.11
N THR A 26 3.70 14.16 20.47
CA THR A 26 3.15 15.02 21.51
C THR A 26 1.83 15.67 21.07
N TYR A 27 1.74 16.16 19.82
CA TYR A 27 0.50 16.71 19.26
C TYR A 27 -0.57 15.63 19.05
N ASP A 28 -0.18 14.40 18.66
CA ASP A 28 -1.11 13.27 18.54
C ASP A 28 -1.67 12.86 19.91
N ALA A 29 -0.86 12.86 20.97
CA ALA A 29 -1.31 12.63 22.34
C ALA A 29 -2.29 13.72 22.81
N ILE A 30 -1.94 15.01 22.64
CA ILE A 30 -2.78 16.15 23.02
C ILE A 30 -4.11 16.16 22.23
N ALA A 31 -4.07 15.87 20.93
CA ALA A 31 -5.28 15.82 20.10
C ALA A 31 -6.22 14.67 20.50
N THR A 32 -5.66 13.57 21.02
CA THR A 32 -6.43 12.43 21.52
C THR A 32 -7.04 12.72 22.89
N ASP A 33 -6.27 13.34 23.79
CA ASP A 33 -6.69 13.64 25.16
C ASP A 33 -7.69 14.81 25.25
N PHE A 34 -7.61 15.79 24.33
CA PHE A 34 -8.48 16.97 24.31
C PHE A 34 -9.49 16.98 23.14
N ARG A 35 -9.80 15.81 22.59
CA ARG A 35 -10.69 15.64 21.41
C ARG A 35 -12.02 16.39 21.53
N GLU A 36 -12.64 16.37 22.71
CA GLU A 36 -13.94 17.02 22.94
C GLU A 36 -13.83 18.56 23.05
N VAL A 37 -12.69 19.09 23.48
CA VAL A 37 -12.47 20.55 23.61
C VAL A 37 -12.32 21.20 22.23
N PHE A 38 -11.67 20.52 21.29
CA PHE A 38 -11.42 21.04 19.95
C PHE A 38 -12.58 20.82 18.96
N ARG A 39 -13.54 19.96 19.31
CA ARG A 39 -14.67 19.58 18.46
C ARG A 39 -15.50 20.75 17.92
N PRO A 40 -15.82 21.81 18.72
CA PRO A 40 -16.57 22.96 18.22
C PRO A 40 -15.79 23.80 17.19
N TYR A 41 -14.46 23.74 17.24
CA TYR A 41 -13.55 24.58 16.45
C TYR A 41 -13.02 23.90 15.19
N ILE A 42 -13.62 22.78 14.77
CA ILE A 42 -13.13 21.98 13.64
C ILE A 42 -12.90 22.80 12.35
N LYS A 43 -13.76 23.78 12.08
CA LYS A 43 -13.66 24.64 10.89
C LYS A 43 -12.41 25.53 10.89
N SER A 44 -11.89 25.86 12.07
CA SER A 44 -10.67 26.67 12.24
C SER A 44 -9.41 25.90 11.84
N PHE A 45 -9.46 24.57 11.89
CA PHE A 45 -8.35 23.69 11.52
C PHE A 45 -8.30 23.38 10.02
N PHE A 46 -9.23 23.88 9.20
CA PHE A 46 -9.10 23.75 7.76
C PHE A 46 -7.88 24.54 7.24
N VAL A 47 -7.22 23.93 6.26
CA VAL A 47 -6.00 24.47 5.67
C VAL A 47 -6.33 25.68 4.81
N LYS A 48 -5.59 26.77 5.03
CA LYS A 48 -5.66 28.00 4.25
C LYS A 48 -4.49 28.04 3.27
N HIS A 49 -4.69 28.73 2.14
CA HIS A 49 -3.66 28.89 1.11
C HIS A 49 -2.37 29.57 1.62
N THR A 50 -2.49 30.42 2.65
CA THR A 50 -1.37 31.14 3.29
C THR A 50 -0.53 30.27 4.23
N ASP A 51 -1.01 29.08 4.60
CA ASP A 51 -0.31 28.23 5.56
C ASP A 51 0.92 27.59 4.90
N CYS A 52 2.04 27.52 5.62
CA CYS A 52 3.22 26.75 5.20
C CYS A 52 3.00 25.24 5.42
N THR A 53 3.73 24.39 4.70
CA THR A 53 3.57 22.93 4.68
C THR A 53 3.51 22.31 6.07
N LEU A 54 4.42 22.70 6.98
CA LEU A 54 4.42 22.21 8.37
C LEU A 54 3.08 22.50 9.10
N ILE A 55 2.55 23.73 8.99
CA ILE A 55 1.25 24.08 9.57
C ILE A 55 0.12 23.26 8.94
N ARG A 56 0.20 23.00 7.62
CA ARG A 56 -0.80 22.17 6.93
C ARG A 56 -0.80 20.74 7.47
N LEU A 57 0.37 20.16 7.67
CA LEU A 57 0.54 18.80 8.22
C LEU A 57 -0.01 18.68 9.64
N VAL A 58 0.30 19.64 10.51
CA VAL A 58 -0.23 19.66 11.89
C VAL A 58 -1.75 19.78 11.89
N LYS A 59 -2.29 20.72 11.11
CA LYS A 59 -3.75 20.88 10.94
C LYS A 59 -4.41 19.61 10.44
N LEU A 60 -3.79 18.94 9.46
CA LEU A 60 -4.25 17.69 8.89
C LEU A 60 -4.28 16.55 9.92
N ARG A 61 -3.22 16.41 10.73
CA ARG A 61 -3.17 15.43 11.82
C ARG A 61 -4.29 15.67 12.83
N ILE A 62 -4.49 16.91 13.26
CA ILE A 62 -5.58 17.30 14.16
C ILE A 62 -6.95 16.97 13.54
N LEU A 63 -7.19 17.34 12.28
CA LEU A 63 -8.45 17.04 11.58
C LEU A 63 -8.73 15.54 11.51
N THR A 64 -7.70 14.74 11.24
CA THR A 64 -7.80 13.27 11.19
C THR A 64 -8.14 12.70 12.57
N ASN A 65 -7.50 13.20 13.62
CA ASN A 65 -7.77 12.78 15.00
C ASN A 65 -9.13 13.26 15.49
N LEU A 66 -9.67 14.38 15.02
CA LEU A 66 -11.03 14.84 15.36
C LEU A 66 -12.14 14.19 14.53
N SER A 67 -11.80 13.27 13.62
CA SER A 67 -12.78 12.59 12.76
C SER A 67 -13.77 11.73 13.57
N SER A 68 -15.05 11.86 13.22
CA SER A 68 -16.20 11.23 13.86
C SER A 68 -17.30 11.02 12.81
N SER A 69 -18.27 10.14 13.08
CA SER A 69 -19.36 9.83 12.13
C SER A 69 -20.14 11.06 11.64
N VAL A 70 -20.23 12.11 12.45
CA VAL A 70 -20.95 13.35 12.11
C VAL A 70 -20.17 14.25 11.14
N ASN A 71 -18.85 14.36 11.30
CA ASN A 71 -18.03 15.36 10.60
C ASN A 71 -17.20 14.78 9.44
N VAL A 72 -17.04 13.46 9.37
CA VAL A 72 -16.11 12.81 8.45
C VAL A 72 -16.44 13.09 6.98
N ASN A 73 -17.72 13.23 6.61
CA ASN A 73 -18.12 13.58 5.25
C ASN A 73 -17.67 14.99 4.83
N GLN A 74 -17.55 15.92 5.77
CA GLN A 74 -16.99 17.24 5.50
C GLN A 74 -15.47 17.15 5.38
N ILE A 75 -14.81 16.47 6.31
CA ILE A 75 -13.35 16.28 6.30
C ILE A 75 -12.91 15.59 5.00
N LEU A 76 -13.55 14.49 4.60
CA LEU A 76 -13.19 13.77 3.38
C LEU A 76 -13.31 14.63 2.10
N ARG A 77 -14.29 15.53 2.04
CA ARG A 77 -14.42 16.48 0.91
C ARG A 77 -13.27 17.48 0.89
N GLU A 78 -12.88 17.99 2.05
CA GLU A 78 -11.72 18.87 2.18
C GLU A 78 -10.42 18.16 1.81
N LEU A 79 -10.20 16.92 2.30
CA LEU A 79 -9.02 16.12 1.94
C LEU A 79 -8.92 15.88 0.42
N GLN A 80 -10.05 15.59 -0.24
CA GLN A 80 -10.08 15.45 -1.70
C GLN A 80 -9.75 16.78 -2.40
N ALA A 81 -10.23 17.92 -1.88
CA ALA A 81 -9.89 19.23 -2.39
C ALA A 81 -8.40 19.56 -2.18
N TYR A 82 -7.81 19.18 -1.04
CA TYR A 82 -6.40 19.40 -0.74
C TYR A 82 -5.50 18.66 -1.73
N ILE A 83 -5.80 17.40 -2.03
CA ILE A 83 -5.07 16.62 -3.05
C ILE A 83 -5.17 17.27 -4.44
N ALA A 84 -6.31 17.87 -4.78
CA ALA A 84 -6.51 18.50 -6.09
C ALA A 84 -5.89 19.90 -6.21
N ILE A 85 -5.81 20.65 -5.11
CA ILE A 85 -5.32 22.05 -5.10
C ILE A 85 -3.80 22.09 -4.92
N TYR A 86 -3.25 21.27 -4.03
CA TYR A 86 -1.84 21.35 -3.62
C TYR A 86 -0.98 20.26 -4.28
N VAL A 87 -1.23 19.96 -5.56
CA VAL A 87 -0.55 18.87 -6.31
C VAL A 87 0.98 18.99 -6.30
N ASP A 88 1.50 20.22 -6.18
CA ASP A 88 2.93 20.51 -6.15
C ASP A 88 3.60 20.21 -4.79
N ASP A 89 2.83 20.14 -3.70
CA ASP A 89 3.32 19.85 -2.34
C ASP A 89 3.20 18.35 -2.07
N ILE A 90 4.23 17.60 -2.50
CA ILE A 90 4.25 16.13 -2.49
C ILE A 90 4.07 15.58 -1.07
N GLU A 91 4.69 16.21 -0.07
CA GLU A 91 4.63 15.81 1.33
C GLU A 91 3.21 15.98 1.88
N PHE A 92 2.61 17.16 1.68
CA PHE A 92 1.25 17.42 2.14
C PHE A 92 0.19 16.57 1.44
N VAL A 93 0.36 16.32 0.14
CA VAL A 93 -0.53 15.44 -0.63
C VAL A 93 -0.43 14.01 -0.13
N SER A 94 0.78 13.49 0.08
CA SER A 94 1.00 12.16 0.63
C SER A 94 0.33 12.02 1.99
N ALA A 95 0.57 12.97 2.91
CA ALA A 95 -0.07 12.99 4.21
C ALA A 95 -1.61 13.04 4.12
N SER A 96 -2.16 13.78 3.16
CA SER A 96 -3.61 13.88 2.93
C SER A 96 -4.22 12.56 2.46
N ILE A 97 -3.52 11.80 1.62
CA ILE A 97 -3.94 10.46 1.18
C ILE A 97 -3.90 9.47 2.36
N HIS A 98 -2.85 9.53 3.19
CA HIS A 98 -2.76 8.75 4.43
C HIS A 98 -3.86 9.11 5.42
N ALA A 99 -4.21 10.38 5.54
CA ALA A 99 -5.32 10.85 6.38
C ALA A 99 -6.66 10.24 5.94
N ILE A 100 -6.94 10.12 4.63
CA ILE A 100 -8.12 9.42 4.12
C ILE A 100 -8.11 7.95 4.58
N GLY A 101 -6.95 7.30 4.52
CA GLY A 101 -6.76 5.95 5.05
C GLY A 101 -7.04 5.85 6.54
N ARG A 102 -6.46 6.72 7.36
CA ARG A 102 -6.69 6.76 8.81
C ARG A 102 -8.17 7.01 9.13
N CYS A 103 -8.84 7.92 8.42
CA CYS A 103 -10.28 8.17 8.59
C CYS A 103 -11.13 6.90 8.41
N ALA A 104 -10.77 6.05 7.44
CA ALA A 104 -11.48 4.80 7.18
C ALA A 104 -11.29 3.75 8.29
N VAL A 105 -10.15 3.78 9.00
CA VAL A 105 -9.89 2.91 10.16
C VAL A 105 -10.61 3.43 11.41
N ILE A 106 -10.60 4.75 11.62
CA ILE A 106 -11.23 5.39 12.78
C ILE A 106 -12.77 5.28 12.70
N VAL A 107 -13.34 5.56 11.52
CA VAL A 107 -14.79 5.56 11.31
C VAL A 107 -15.17 4.50 10.27
N LYS A 108 -15.49 3.30 10.75
CA LYS A 108 -15.81 2.14 9.88
C LYS A 108 -16.98 2.39 8.94
N GLU A 109 -17.97 3.20 9.35
CA GLU A 109 -19.17 3.54 8.58
C GLU A 109 -18.85 4.19 7.22
N VAL A 110 -17.75 4.94 7.13
CA VAL A 110 -17.34 5.62 5.89
C VAL A 110 -16.18 4.95 5.16
N ALA A 111 -15.73 3.78 5.61
CA ALA A 111 -14.62 3.06 4.98
C ALA A 111 -14.87 2.81 3.49
N HIS A 112 -16.12 2.53 3.10
CA HIS A 112 -16.50 2.35 1.70
C HIS A 112 -16.38 3.64 0.86
N LEU A 113 -16.67 4.80 1.45
CA LEU A 113 -16.50 6.10 0.79
C LEU A 113 -15.02 6.44 0.63
N CYS A 114 -14.21 6.18 1.65
CA CYS A 114 -12.76 6.38 1.59
C CYS A 114 -12.12 5.48 0.52
N LEU A 115 -12.50 4.20 0.46
CA LEU A 115 -11.98 3.28 -0.55
C LEU A 115 -12.38 3.69 -1.96
N ASN A 116 -13.63 4.13 -2.16
CA ASN A 116 -14.07 4.73 -3.43
C ASN A 116 -13.27 5.99 -3.78
N GLY A 117 -12.98 6.84 -2.80
CA GLY A 117 -12.13 8.03 -2.97
C GLY A 117 -10.72 7.66 -3.43
N LEU A 118 -10.06 6.74 -2.74
CA LEU A 118 -8.73 6.24 -3.10
C LEU A 118 -8.72 5.58 -4.49
N THR A 119 -9.77 4.82 -4.82
CA THR A 119 -9.93 4.19 -6.14
C THR A 119 -10.04 5.22 -7.26
N LYS A 120 -10.65 6.38 -7.01
CA LYS A 120 -10.66 7.50 -7.97
C LYS A 120 -9.27 8.11 -8.15
N LEU A 121 -8.47 8.20 -7.09
CA LEU A 121 -7.09 8.70 -7.16
C LEU A 121 -6.19 7.84 -8.06
N LEU A 122 -6.49 6.54 -8.21
CA LEU A 122 -5.78 5.65 -9.14
C LEU A 122 -5.89 6.05 -10.61
N SER A 123 -6.86 6.90 -10.96
CA SER A 123 -7.07 7.39 -12.33
C SER A 123 -6.37 8.73 -12.60
N ASN A 124 -5.61 9.26 -11.63
CA ASN A 124 -4.87 10.50 -11.81
C ASN A 124 -3.64 10.33 -12.70
N ASN A 125 -3.21 11.44 -13.30
CA ASN A 125 -2.02 11.48 -14.16
C ASN A 125 -0.69 11.56 -13.37
N ASN A 126 -0.75 11.97 -12.11
CA ASN A 126 0.43 12.08 -11.27
C ASN A 126 0.77 10.71 -10.64
N GLU A 127 1.92 10.16 -11.01
CA GLU A 127 2.38 8.85 -10.56
C GLU A 127 2.61 8.78 -9.04
N HIS A 128 3.06 9.87 -8.41
CA HIS A 128 3.27 9.91 -6.95
C HIS A 128 1.94 9.71 -6.21
N ILE A 129 0.89 10.42 -6.64
CA ILE A 129 -0.46 10.30 -6.07
C ILE A 129 -0.99 8.88 -6.22
N VAL A 130 -0.80 8.28 -7.40
CA VAL A 130 -1.24 6.91 -7.69
C VAL A 130 -0.48 5.90 -6.82
N SER A 131 0.83 6.07 -6.68
CA SER A 131 1.68 5.20 -5.88
C SER A 131 1.28 5.22 -4.42
N GLU A 132 1.06 6.40 -3.86
CA GLU A 132 0.68 6.56 -2.46
C GLU A 132 -0.72 6.01 -2.18
N ALA A 133 -1.67 6.25 -3.10
CA ALA A 133 -3.01 5.69 -3.00
C ALA A 133 -3.00 4.15 -3.00
N ILE A 134 -2.12 3.50 -3.78
CA ILE A 134 -1.97 2.03 -3.80
C ILE A 134 -1.48 1.51 -2.43
N VAL A 135 -0.50 2.18 -1.82
CA VAL A 135 0.04 1.80 -0.51
C VAL A 135 -1.04 1.92 0.57
N VAL A 136 -1.80 3.02 0.58
CA VAL A 136 -2.90 3.21 1.53
C VAL A 136 -4.04 2.19 1.30
N LEU A 137 -4.37 1.88 0.04
CA LEU A 137 -5.37 0.86 -0.29
C LEU A 137 -5.02 -0.51 0.30
N ARG A 138 -3.75 -0.90 0.30
CA ARG A 138 -3.31 -2.15 0.95
C ARG A 138 -3.61 -2.15 2.44
N SER A 139 -3.32 -1.06 3.15
CA SER A 139 -3.64 -0.94 4.57
C SER A 139 -5.14 -1.09 4.84
N GLN A 140 -5.98 -0.47 3.99
CA GLN A 140 -7.44 -0.61 4.07
C GLN A 140 -7.93 -2.04 3.86
N ILE A 141 -7.40 -2.71 2.83
CA ILE A 141 -7.74 -4.09 2.48
C ILE A 141 -7.39 -5.03 3.64
N ILE A 142 -6.20 -4.87 4.25
CA ILE A 142 -5.76 -5.68 5.40
C ILE A 142 -6.69 -5.47 6.60
N ASN A 143 -6.99 -4.22 6.95
CA ASN A 143 -7.80 -3.90 8.13
C ASN A 143 -9.27 -4.34 7.98
N LYS A 144 -9.81 -4.32 6.76
CA LYS A 144 -11.18 -4.76 6.50
C LYS A 144 -11.32 -6.29 6.42
N LYS A 145 -10.28 -7.03 6.01
CA LYS A 145 -10.23 -8.51 6.08
C LYS A 145 -10.52 -9.04 7.49
N ILE A 146 -10.23 -8.25 8.53
CA ILE A 146 -10.45 -8.61 9.94
C ILE A 146 -11.92 -8.47 10.34
N ASN A 147 -12.73 -7.67 9.64
CA ASN A 147 -13.98 -7.16 10.22
C ASN A 147 -15.29 -7.63 9.59
N GLU A 148 -15.44 -7.92 8.29
CA GLU A 148 -16.72 -8.46 7.73
C GLU A 148 -16.61 -8.88 6.24
N LEU A 149 -17.27 -9.98 5.88
CA LEU A 149 -17.37 -10.55 4.52
C LEU A 149 -18.72 -10.17 3.88
N ASP A 150 -18.84 -8.95 3.35
CA ASP A 150 -20.00 -8.55 2.55
C ASP A 150 -19.75 -8.78 1.05
N GLU A 151 -20.72 -9.33 0.32
CA GLU A 151 -20.65 -9.55 -1.14
C GLU A 151 -20.35 -8.26 -1.93
N SER A 152 -20.83 -7.11 -1.45
CA SER A 152 -20.54 -5.79 -2.04
C SER A 152 -19.04 -5.46 -1.98
N HIS A 153 -18.35 -5.90 -0.93
CA HIS A 153 -16.91 -5.70 -0.77
C HIS A 153 -16.10 -6.53 -1.78
N GLU A 154 -16.54 -7.74 -2.10
CA GLU A 154 -15.85 -8.58 -3.09
C GLU A 154 -15.88 -7.96 -4.50
N GLN A 155 -17.02 -7.37 -4.89
CA GLN A 155 -17.15 -6.65 -6.16
C GLN A 155 -16.26 -5.40 -6.22
N MET A 156 -16.19 -4.67 -5.11
CA MET A 156 -15.33 -3.50 -4.98
C MET A 156 -13.84 -3.89 -5.09
N VAL A 157 -13.41 -4.91 -4.35
CA VAL A 157 -12.05 -5.45 -4.40
C VAL A 157 -11.71 -5.93 -5.81
N SER A 158 -12.65 -6.60 -6.49
CA SER A 158 -12.47 -7.01 -7.89
C SER A 158 -12.18 -5.83 -8.81
N THR A 159 -12.84 -4.70 -8.59
CA THR A 159 -12.66 -3.48 -9.39
C THR A 159 -11.30 -2.85 -9.13
N VAL A 160 -10.90 -2.76 -7.85
CA VAL A 160 -9.56 -2.28 -7.45
C VAL A 160 -8.48 -3.17 -8.08
N ILE A 161 -8.59 -4.49 -7.99
CA ILE A 161 -7.61 -5.43 -8.55
C ILE A 161 -7.43 -5.22 -10.06
N LYS A 162 -8.52 -5.01 -10.81
CA LYS A 162 -8.43 -4.73 -12.26
C LYS A 162 -7.68 -3.43 -12.54
N GLN A 163 -7.99 -2.36 -11.82
CA GLN A 163 -7.35 -1.06 -12.01
C GLN A 163 -5.88 -1.10 -11.63
N VAL A 164 -5.57 -1.61 -10.44
CA VAL A 164 -4.20 -1.72 -9.94
C VAL A 164 -3.35 -2.62 -10.85
N THR A 165 -3.88 -3.74 -11.35
CA THR A 165 -3.17 -4.59 -12.31
C THR A 165 -2.84 -3.86 -13.61
N LYS A 166 -3.74 -3.00 -14.10
CA LYS A 166 -3.52 -2.20 -15.31
C LYS A 166 -2.41 -1.15 -15.12
N LEU A 167 -2.21 -0.70 -13.88
CA LEU A 167 -1.20 0.31 -13.50
C LEU A 167 0.19 -0.29 -13.25
N LEU A 168 0.30 -1.61 -13.06
CA LEU A 168 1.60 -2.27 -12.84
C LEU A 168 2.71 -1.92 -13.86
N PRO A 169 2.47 -1.86 -15.19
CA PRO A 169 3.52 -1.48 -16.13
C PRO A 169 3.86 0.02 -16.11
N THR A 170 2.99 0.89 -15.57
CA THR A 170 3.21 2.34 -15.56
C THR A 170 3.83 2.84 -14.27
N VAL A 171 3.60 2.14 -13.15
CA VAL A 171 4.14 2.52 -11.84
C VAL A 171 5.59 2.06 -11.70
N THR A 172 6.48 3.00 -11.45
CA THR A 172 7.92 2.81 -11.23
C THR A 172 8.24 2.67 -9.73
N ALA A 173 7.47 3.30 -8.85
CA ALA A 173 7.72 3.29 -7.41
C ALA A 173 7.72 1.86 -6.83
N PRO A 174 8.81 1.39 -6.20
CA PRO A 174 8.97 -0.01 -5.79
C PRO A 174 7.97 -0.44 -4.72
N GLN A 175 7.68 0.45 -3.76
CA GLN A 175 6.71 0.18 -2.69
C GLN A 175 5.30 -0.06 -3.24
N ALA A 176 4.90 0.75 -4.24
CA ALA A 176 3.62 0.58 -4.91
C ALA A 176 3.62 -0.73 -5.71
N ARG A 177 4.64 -1.02 -6.52
CA ARG A 177 4.76 -2.27 -7.30
C ARG A 177 4.68 -3.52 -6.41
N ALA A 178 5.43 -3.55 -5.31
CA ALA A 178 5.40 -4.62 -4.32
C ALA A 178 4.00 -4.79 -3.73
N THR A 179 3.31 -3.68 -3.47
CA THR A 179 1.93 -3.67 -2.98
C THR A 179 0.95 -4.26 -3.99
N ILE A 180 1.06 -3.94 -5.28
CA ILE A 180 0.23 -4.53 -6.35
C ILE A 180 0.38 -6.06 -6.36
N ILE A 181 1.62 -6.54 -6.36
CA ILE A 181 1.95 -7.97 -6.36
C ILE A 181 1.36 -8.64 -5.12
N TRP A 182 1.48 -8.01 -3.96
CA TRP A 182 0.92 -8.53 -2.73
C TRP A 182 -0.60 -8.62 -2.77
N ILE A 183 -1.31 -7.58 -3.24
CA ILE A 183 -2.78 -7.58 -3.34
C ILE A 183 -3.22 -8.75 -4.22
N LEU A 184 -2.56 -8.98 -5.35
CA LEU A 184 -2.85 -10.11 -6.23
C LEU A 184 -2.58 -11.46 -5.57
N ALA A 185 -1.49 -11.58 -4.82
CA ALA A 185 -1.14 -12.79 -4.08
C ALA A 185 -2.14 -13.11 -2.97
N GLU A 186 -2.76 -12.10 -2.37
CA GLU A 186 -3.73 -12.28 -1.30
C GLU A 186 -5.11 -12.71 -1.81
N PHE A 187 -5.49 -12.25 -3.01
CA PHE A 187 -6.80 -12.52 -3.59
C PHE A 187 -6.81 -13.59 -4.69
N CYS A 188 -5.67 -14.23 -4.99
CA CYS A 188 -5.61 -15.25 -6.03
C CYS A 188 -6.56 -16.44 -5.78
N ASP A 189 -6.76 -16.82 -4.52
CA ASP A 189 -7.60 -17.96 -4.13
C ASP A 189 -9.08 -17.58 -4.02
N LYS A 190 -9.35 -16.33 -3.64
CA LYS A 190 -10.68 -15.85 -3.23
C LYS A 190 -11.45 -15.22 -4.38
N ASN A 191 -10.75 -14.69 -5.38
CA ASN A 191 -11.37 -13.87 -6.41
C ASN A 191 -11.07 -14.39 -7.82
N SER A 192 -12.12 -14.71 -8.58
CA SER A 192 -12.02 -15.19 -9.97
C SER A 192 -11.30 -14.20 -10.90
N THR A 193 -11.43 -12.90 -10.65
CA THR A 193 -10.74 -11.85 -11.42
C THR A 193 -9.23 -11.88 -11.17
N ALA A 194 -8.83 -11.95 -9.89
CA ALA A 194 -7.42 -12.01 -9.52
C ALA A 194 -6.76 -13.26 -10.11
N ALA A 195 -7.42 -14.42 -10.00
CA ALA A 195 -6.94 -15.68 -10.57
C ALA A 195 -6.73 -15.63 -12.09
N LYS A 196 -7.54 -14.86 -12.83
CA LYS A 196 -7.38 -14.67 -14.29
C LYS A 196 -6.23 -13.73 -14.63
N CYS A 197 -6.03 -12.68 -13.85
CA CYS A 197 -4.97 -11.69 -14.07
C CYS A 197 -3.59 -12.17 -13.60
N ALA A 198 -3.54 -13.00 -12.55
CA ALA A 198 -2.31 -13.38 -11.86
C ALA A 198 -1.24 -14.02 -12.78
N PRO A 199 -1.55 -14.98 -13.67
CA PRO A 199 -0.55 -15.56 -14.56
C PRO A 199 0.11 -14.54 -15.50
N ASN A 200 -0.67 -13.56 -15.99
CA ASN A 200 -0.14 -12.49 -16.86
C ASN A 200 0.77 -11.54 -16.09
N VAL A 201 0.40 -11.20 -14.85
CA VAL A 201 1.24 -10.38 -13.96
C VAL A 201 2.53 -11.10 -13.61
N LEU A 202 2.48 -12.38 -13.27
CA LEU A 202 3.68 -13.18 -13.01
C LEU A 202 4.63 -13.18 -14.21
N ARG A 203 4.08 -13.29 -15.44
CA ARG A 203 4.88 -13.21 -16.67
C ARG A 203 5.56 -11.85 -16.83
N LEU A 204 4.87 -10.75 -16.52
CA LEU A 204 5.44 -9.40 -16.60
C LEU A 204 6.58 -9.22 -15.59
N ILE A 205 6.34 -9.60 -14.33
CA ILE A 205 7.36 -9.50 -13.27
C ILE A 205 8.54 -10.41 -13.55
N ALA A 206 8.32 -11.65 -14.01
CA ALA A 206 9.40 -12.55 -14.37
C ALA A 206 10.31 -11.97 -15.47
N LYS A 207 9.78 -11.12 -16.38
CA LYS A 207 10.59 -10.46 -17.41
C LYS A 207 11.49 -9.36 -16.83
N SER A 208 11.00 -8.58 -15.86
CA SER A 208 11.73 -7.44 -15.29
C SER A 208 12.44 -7.74 -13.96
N ILE A 209 12.27 -8.92 -13.36
CA ILE A 209 12.69 -9.25 -11.98
C ILE A 209 14.16 -8.92 -11.64
N CYS A 210 15.07 -9.01 -12.60
CA CYS A 210 16.48 -8.68 -12.39
C CYS A 210 16.74 -7.18 -12.18
N GLN A 211 15.83 -6.32 -12.65
CA GLN A 211 15.90 -4.86 -12.59
C GLN A 211 15.09 -4.26 -11.43
N GLU A 212 14.25 -5.08 -10.79
CA GLU A 212 13.38 -4.62 -9.70
C GLU A 212 14.15 -4.47 -8.38
N ASP A 213 13.58 -3.71 -7.44
CA ASP A 213 14.09 -3.61 -6.07
C ASP A 213 13.82 -4.86 -5.23
N ASN A 214 14.59 -5.02 -4.15
CA ASN A 214 14.55 -6.19 -3.27
C ASN A 214 13.14 -6.43 -2.68
N PHE A 215 12.44 -5.37 -2.28
CA PHE A 215 11.05 -5.46 -1.79
C PHE A 215 10.10 -6.10 -2.82
N VAL A 216 10.23 -5.71 -4.09
CA VAL A 216 9.41 -6.24 -5.18
C VAL A 216 9.75 -7.70 -5.45
N LYS A 217 11.05 -8.06 -5.44
CA LYS A 217 11.51 -9.45 -5.61
C LYS A 217 10.96 -10.37 -4.52
N LEU A 218 11.00 -9.94 -3.26
CA LEU A 218 10.47 -10.71 -2.13
C LEU A 218 8.96 -10.96 -2.26
N GLN A 219 8.21 -9.95 -2.69
CA GLN A 219 6.78 -10.13 -2.96
C GLN A 219 6.53 -11.02 -4.18
N ALA A 220 7.33 -10.90 -5.25
CA ALA A 220 7.23 -11.74 -6.44
C ALA A 220 7.46 -13.23 -6.13
N LEU A 221 8.40 -13.55 -5.24
CA LEU A 221 8.64 -14.92 -4.78
C LEU A 221 7.43 -15.48 -4.02
N THR A 222 6.90 -14.70 -3.07
CA THR A 222 5.72 -15.08 -2.29
C THR A 222 4.49 -15.26 -3.19
N PHE A 223 4.29 -14.35 -4.14
CA PHE A 223 3.24 -14.44 -5.14
C PHE A 223 3.36 -15.67 -6.04
N SER A 224 4.57 -15.98 -6.50
CA SER A 224 4.83 -17.17 -7.32
C SER A 224 4.48 -18.45 -6.59
N SER A 225 4.83 -18.56 -5.30
CA SER A 225 4.46 -19.69 -4.44
C SER A 225 2.94 -19.79 -4.26
N LYS A 226 2.28 -18.70 -3.84
CA LYS A 226 0.83 -18.69 -3.60
C LYS A 226 0.05 -19.03 -4.87
N LEU A 227 0.41 -18.46 -6.01
CA LEU A 227 -0.25 -18.73 -7.28
C LEU A 227 -0.13 -20.20 -7.70
N LEU A 228 1.01 -20.84 -7.43
CA LEU A 228 1.19 -22.27 -7.73
C LEU A 228 0.31 -23.17 -6.88
N LEU A 229 0.08 -22.79 -5.61
CA LEU A 229 -0.79 -23.51 -4.67
C LEU A 229 -2.28 -23.26 -4.95
N SER A 230 -2.61 -22.06 -5.41
CA SER A 230 -3.96 -21.63 -5.79
C SER A 230 -4.57 -22.43 -6.95
N LEU A 231 -3.70 -22.87 -7.89
CA LEU A 231 -4.13 -23.47 -9.13
C LEU A 231 -4.38 -24.98 -8.97
N ASP A 232 -5.61 -25.39 -9.28
CA ASP A 232 -6.01 -26.79 -9.38
C ASP A 232 -5.23 -27.49 -10.52
N LYS A 233 -4.35 -28.43 -10.12
CA LYS A 233 -3.44 -29.19 -11.01
C LYS A 233 -4.21 -29.97 -12.09
N GLU A 234 -5.39 -30.47 -11.76
CA GLU A 234 -6.14 -31.39 -12.63
C GLU A 234 -6.99 -30.63 -13.65
N LYS A 235 -7.68 -29.56 -13.22
CA LYS A 235 -8.58 -28.79 -14.09
C LYS A 235 -7.86 -27.87 -15.08
N LYS A 236 -6.62 -27.47 -14.78
CA LYS A 236 -5.87 -26.46 -15.54
C LYS A 236 -4.42 -26.86 -15.79
N ALA A 237 -4.18 -28.12 -16.17
CA ALA A 237 -2.83 -28.68 -16.35
C ALA A 237 -1.91 -27.80 -17.22
N ASP A 238 -2.38 -27.30 -18.37
CA ASP A 238 -1.57 -26.45 -19.26
C ASP A 238 -1.17 -25.12 -18.62
N LEU A 239 -2.11 -24.48 -17.91
CA LEU A 239 -1.84 -23.21 -17.24
C LEU A 239 -0.92 -23.43 -16.03
N TYR A 240 -1.15 -24.51 -15.28
CA TYR A 240 -0.32 -24.91 -14.16
C TYR A 240 1.13 -25.13 -14.61
N ASN A 241 1.35 -25.84 -15.71
CA ASN A 241 2.69 -26.07 -16.26
C ASN A 241 3.39 -24.76 -16.65
N LYS A 242 2.67 -23.82 -17.29
CA LYS A 242 3.21 -22.50 -17.63
C LYS A 242 3.57 -21.68 -16.40
N VAL A 243 2.68 -21.63 -15.40
CA VAL A 243 2.92 -20.92 -14.14
C VAL A 243 4.07 -21.56 -13.36
N ARG A 244 4.18 -22.89 -13.34
CA ARG A 244 5.28 -23.62 -12.71
C ARG A 244 6.62 -23.28 -13.36
N LEU A 245 6.68 -23.20 -14.70
CA LEU A 245 7.90 -22.79 -15.41
C LEU A 245 8.30 -21.35 -15.05
N LEU A 246 7.33 -20.42 -14.99
CA LEU A 246 7.58 -19.04 -14.57
C LEU A 246 8.06 -18.96 -13.12
N ALA A 247 7.40 -19.67 -12.19
CA ALA A 247 7.80 -19.71 -10.79
C ALA A 247 9.21 -20.29 -10.63
N ASN A 248 9.52 -21.38 -11.32
CA ASN A 248 10.87 -21.97 -11.33
C ASN A 248 11.93 -20.99 -11.85
N TYR A 249 11.60 -20.21 -12.87
CA TYR A 249 12.47 -19.16 -13.37
C TYR A 249 12.70 -18.08 -12.30
N THR A 250 11.63 -17.56 -11.67
CA THR A 250 11.71 -16.60 -10.56
C THR A 250 12.61 -17.10 -9.43
N PHE A 251 12.44 -18.36 -8.98
CA PHE A 251 13.30 -18.96 -7.96
C PHE A 251 14.74 -19.15 -8.40
N SER A 252 14.97 -19.43 -9.69
CA SER A 252 16.31 -19.59 -10.24
C SER A 252 17.06 -18.27 -10.28
N VAL A 253 16.37 -17.17 -10.62
CA VAL A 253 16.94 -15.82 -10.54
C VAL A 253 17.26 -15.46 -9.09
N ALA A 254 16.31 -15.66 -8.16
CA ALA A 254 16.52 -15.35 -6.75
C ALA A 254 17.68 -16.13 -6.11
N LYS A 255 18.00 -17.33 -6.60
CA LYS A 255 19.14 -18.13 -6.10
C LYS A 255 20.49 -17.43 -6.29
N TYR A 256 20.63 -16.64 -7.34
CA TYR A 256 21.87 -15.94 -7.71
C TYR A 256 21.78 -14.42 -7.51
N ASP A 257 20.78 -13.94 -6.75
CA ASP A 257 20.65 -12.53 -6.44
C ASP A 257 21.81 -12.04 -5.55
N LYS A 258 22.07 -10.73 -5.59
CA LYS A 258 23.09 -10.09 -4.75
C LYS A 258 22.65 -10.07 -3.29
N ASP A 259 21.36 -9.85 -3.08
CA ASP A 259 20.77 -9.73 -1.75
C ASP A 259 20.70 -11.09 -1.03
N HIS A 260 20.99 -11.09 0.28
CA HIS A 260 20.97 -12.31 1.09
C HIS A 260 19.54 -12.77 1.42
N ASP A 261 18.64 -11.83 1.73
CA ASP A 261 17.27 -12.12 2.11
C ASP A 261 16.48 -12.70 0.94
N VAL A 262 16.67 -12.16 -0.27
CA VAL A 262 16.05 -12.69 -1.50
C VAL A 262 16.50 -14.13 -1.76
N ARG A 263 17.79 -14.44 -1.56
CA ARG A 263 18.34 -15.79 -1.73
C ARG A 263 17.77 -16.77 -0.73
N ASP A 264 17.74 -16.41 0.54
CA ASP A 264 17.30 -17.28 1.62
C ASP A 264 15.78 -17.50 1.56
N ARG A 265 15.01 -16.45 1.29
CA ARG A 265 13.57 -16.54 1.05
C ARG A 265 13.26 -17.41 -0.16
N GLY A 266 14.01 -17.26 -1.25
CA GLY A 266 13.84 -18.09 -2.45
C GLY A 266 14.11 -19.58 -2.18
N ARG A 267 15.16 -19.91 -1.43
CA ARG A 267 15.48 -21.30 -1.03
C ARG A 267 14.43 -21.89 -0.11
N PHE A 268 14.00 -21.11 0.88
CA PHE A 268 12.96 -21.52 1.83
C PHE A 268 11.65 -21.83 1.11
N LEU A 269 11.16 -20.90 0.29
CA LEU A 269 9.91 -21.07 -0.44
C LEU A 269 9.96 -22.22 -1.46
N LYS A 270 11.10 -22.41 -2.14
CA LYS A 270 11.27 -23.52 -3.06
C LYS A 270 11.19 -24.88 -2.37
N LYS A 271 11.87 -25.04 -1.22
CA LYS A 271 11.79 -26.27 -0.42
C LYS A 271 10.39 -26.48 0.15
N LEU A 272 9.73 -25.40 0.59
CA LEU A 272 8.38 -25.46 1.14
C LEU A 272 7.39 -26.00 0.10
N LEU A 273 7.52 -25.60 -1.17
CA LEU A 273 6.69 -26.09 -2.27
C LEU A 273 6.87 -27.58 -2.60
N GLU A 274 7.92 -28.23 -2.09
CA GLU A 274 8.11 -29.68 -2.22
C GLU A 274 7.23 -30.46 -1.20
N ASP A 275 6.85 -29.82 -0.09
CA ASP A 275 5.96 -30.37 0.94
C ASP A 275 4.59 -29.67 0.91
N GLU A 276 3.66 -30.27 0.19
CA GLU A 276 2.31 -29.73 -0.05
C GLU A 276 1.50 -29.56 1.26
N GLN A 277 1.73 -30.40 2.27
CA GLN A 277 1.03 -30.33 3.56
C GLN A 277 1.52 -29.17 4.43
N LEU A 278 2.83 -28.92 4.44
CA LEU A 278 3.42 -27.80 5.16
C LEU A 278 3.10 -26.48 4.47
N CYS A 279 3.10 -26.47 3.14
CA CYS A 279 2.69 -25.32 2.33
C CYS A 279 1.30 -24.81 2.68
N ALA A 280 0.30 -25.71 2.74
CA ALA A 280 -1.08 -25.33 3.05
C ALA A 280 -1.21 -24.65 4.41
N LYS A 281 -0.44 -25.07 5.42
CA LYS A 281 -0.45 -24.49 6.78
C LYS A 281 0.24 -23.13 6.88
N VAL A 282 1.23 -22.86 6.03
CA VAL A 282 2.00 -21.61 6.07
C VAL A 282 1.31 -20.48 5.28
N PHE A 283 0.50 -20.83 4.28
CA PHE A 283 -0.14 -19.86 3.40
C PHE A 283 -1.65 -19.62 3.66
N GLN A 284 -2.31 -20.45 4.48
CA GLN A 284 -3.67 -20.19 5.01
C GLN A 284 -3.63 -19.18 6.16
#